data_AF-A0A9X2AFL7-F1
#
_entry.id   AF-A0A9X2AFL7-F1
#
_cell.length_a   1.000
_cell.length_b   1.000
_cell.length_c   1.000
_cell.angle_alpha   90.00
_cell.angle_beta   90.00
_cell.angle_gamma   90.00
#
_symmetry.space_group_name_H-M   'P 1'
#
loop_
_entity.id
_entity.type
_entity.pdbx_description
1 polymer ?
#
loop_
_entity_poly.entity_id
_entity_poly.type
_entity_poly.pdbx_seq_one_letter_code
_entity_poly.pdbx_strand_id
1 'polypeptide(L)'
;MRLFSIAAALLITSACAHQQVSVTTPTTPPPSGSVSGTDTPAPTSTNTVDPVNRYVPESDTTARPQWLKARIAAVLAERKRNPITRIMRYQYNGQTVYYISAPCCDQYSEVFDTRGKLICHPDGGITGKGDGQCADFEKRKSNEKVVWQDPR
;
A
#
# COMPACT_ATOMS: atom_id res chain seq x y z
N MET A 1 51.13 -41.92 45.51
CA MET A 1 50.85 -40.85 46.48
C MET A 1 50.52 -39.58 45.71
N ARG A 2 49.25 -39.14 45.72
CA ARG A 2 48.77 -37.77 45.43
C ARG A 2 48.95 -37.28 43.97
N LEU A 3 48.04 -36.54 43.31
CA LEU A 3 46.81 -35.82 43.65
C LEU A 3 45.96 -35.75 42.36
N PHE A 4 44.65 -35.87 42.49
CA PHE A 4 43.67 -35.54 41.46
C PHE A 4 43.62 -34.02 41.27
N SER A 5 43.71 -33.53 40.03
CA SER A 5 43.38 -32.14 39.69
C SER A 5 42.17 -32.10 38.78
N ILE A 6 41.08 -31.61 39.37
CA ILE A 6 39.79 -31.35 38.76
C ILE A 6 39.92 -30.02 37.99
N ALA A 7 39.73 -30.04 36.67
CA ALA A 7 39.57 -28.82 35.88
C ALA A 7 38.07 -28.53 35.74
N ALA A 8 37.60 -27.54 36.48
CA ALA A 8 36.22 -27.06 36.46
C ALA A 8 35.94 -26.28 35.18
N ALA A 9 34.95 -26.72 34.39
CA ALA A 9 34.45 -26.01 33.23
C ALA A 9 33.53 -24.86 33.67
N LEU A 10 33.97 -23.62 33.47
CA LEU A 10 33.17 -22.40 33.67
C LEU A 10 32.23 -22.21 32.46
N LEU A 11 30.94 -22.47 32.67
CA LEU A 11 29.85 -22.14 31.74
C LEU A 11 29.54 -20.63 31.84
N ILE A 12 29.84 -19.89 30.77
CA ILE A 12 29.54 -18.46 30.67
C ILE A 12 28.12 -18.32 30.13
N THR A 13 27.14 -18.11 31.00
CA THR A 13 25.76 -17.79 30.60
C THR A 13 25.68 -16.32 30.20
N SER A 14 25.57 -16.04 28.89
CA SER A 14 25.29 -14.70 28.39
C SER A 14 23.82 -14.33 28.65
N ALA A 15 23.56 -13.51 29.66
CA ALA A 15 22.24 -12.94 29.90
C ALA A 15 21.99 -11.80 28.89
N CYS A 16 21.07 -12.00 27.94
CA CYS A 16 20.55 -10.92 27.12
C CYS A 16 19.60 -10.07 27.98
N ALA A 17 20.05 -8.89 28.40
CA ALA A 17 19.21 -7.90 29.06
C ALA A 17 18.19 -7.35 28.04
N HIS A 18 16.95 -7.80 28.11
CA HIS A 18 15.83 -7.16 27.41
C HIS A 18 15.51 -5.83 28.10
N GLN A 19 15.98 -4.72 27.54
CA GLN A 19 15.52 -3.39 27.94
C GLN A 19 14.05 -3.24 27.54
N GLN A 20 13.16 -3.20 28.52
CA GLN A 20 11.76 -2.86 28.30
C GLN A 20 11.67 -1.36 28.03
N VAL A 21 11.44 -0.98 26.77
CA VAL A 21 11.14 0.40 26.39
C VAL A 21 9.65 0.62 26.61
N SER A 22 9.30 1.24 27.73
CA SER A 22 7.94 1.71 27.99
C SER A 22 7.65 2.94 27.13
N VAL A 23 6.81 2.79 26.10
CA VAL A 23 6.31 3.90 25.30
C VAL A 23 5.15 4.55 26.05
N THR A 24 5.45 5.60 26.82
CA THR A 24 4.41 6.46 27.39
C THR A 24 4.08 7.57 26.40
N THR A 25 3.03 7.39 25.62
CA THR A 25 2.44 8.48 24.84
C THR A 25 1.83 9.50 25.81
N PRO A 26 2.20 10.79 25.78
CA PRO A 26 1.49 11.80 26.54
C PRO A 26 0.13 12.00 25.89
N THR A 27 -0.91 11.39 26.45
CA THR A 27 -2.29 11.79 26.16
C THR A 27 -2.57 13.04 26.98
N THR A 28 -2.34 14.22 26.42
CA THR A 28 -2.91 15.45 26.98
C THR A 28 -4.43 15.36 26.80
N PRO A 29 -5.24 15.31 27.87
CA PRO A 29 -6.68 15.41 27.74
C PRO A 29 -7.01 16.79 27.14
N PRO A 30 -7.96 16.90 26.21
CA PRO A 30 -8.45 18.21 25.79
C PRO A 30 -8.94 18.97 27.03
N PRO A 31 -8.75 20.30 27.10
CA PRO A 31 -9.19 21.09 28.24
C PRO A 31 -10.70 20.90 28.44
N SER A 32 -11.08 20.52 29.66
CA SER A 32 -12.46 20.44 30.12
C SER A 32 -13.07 21.84 30.12
N GLY A 33 -13.62 22.25 28.98
CA GLY A 33 -14.44 23.44 28.83
C GLY A 33 -15.88 23.04 28.60
N SER A 34 -16.75 23.26 29.58
CA SER A 34 -18.20 23.15 29.41
C SER A 34 -18.69 24.35 28.60
N VAL A 35 -19.06 24.15 27.34
CA VAL A 35 -19.72 25.18 26.53
C VAL A 35 -21.22 25.10 26.80
N SER A 36 -21.67 25.78 27.86
CA SER A 36 -23.10 26.07 28.08
C SER A 36 -23.38 27.45 27.50
N GLY A 37 -23.68 27.50 26.20
CA GLY A 37 -24.16 28.69 25.52
C GLY A 37 -25.00 28.28 24.30
N THR A 38 -26.19 28.84 24.17
CA THR A 38 -27.17 28.51 23.12
C THR A 38 -26.87 29.14 21.75
N ASP A 39 -25.73 29.83 21.59
CA ASP A 39 -25.44 30.65 20.42
C ASP A 39 -24.12 30.26 19.72
N THR A 40 -23.95 28.97 19.42
CA THR A 40 -23.00 28.56 18.37
C THR A 40 -23.80 28.23 17.11
N PRO A 41 -23.79 29.09 16.06
CA PRO A 41 -24.36 28.72 14.78
C PRO A 41 -23.67 27.43 14.31
N ALA A 42 -24.46 26.39 14.02
CA ALA A 42 -23.93 25.18 13.42
C ALA A 42 -23.14 25.58 12.16
N PRO A 43 -21.90 25.07 11.95
CA PRO A 43 -21.25 25.23 10.67
C PRO A 43 -22.18 24.63 9.62
N THR A 44 -22.71 25.48 8.74
CA THR A 44 -23.53 25.02 7.62
C THR A 44 -22.58 24.25 6.70
N SER A 45 -22.54 22.92 6.86
CA SER A 45 -21.98 22.05 5.84
C SER A 45 -22.90 22.19 4.64
N THR A 46 -22.60 23.14 3.76
CA THR A 46 -23.17 23.16 2.42
C THR A 46 -22.61 21.92 1.74
N ASN A 47 -23.37 20.82 1.84
CA ASN A 47 -23.13 19.64 1.05
C ASN A 47 -23.33 20.05 -0.40
N THR A 48 -22.24 20.43 -1.06
CA THR A 48 -22.17 20.56 -2.51
C THR A 48 -22.14 19.13 -3.06
N VAL A 49 -23.28 18.44 -2.98
CA VAL A 49 -23.55 17.28 -3.83
C VAL A 49 -24.14 17.82 -5.13
N ASP A 50 -23.28 18.47 -5.89
CA ASP A 50 -23.39 18.29 -7.33
C ASP A 50 -22.89 16.87 -7.60
N PRO A 51 -23.68 15.99 -8.22
CA PRO A 51 -23.10 14.86 -8.91
C PRO A 51 -22.33 15.47 -10.08
N VAL A 52 -21.08 15.84 -9.85
CA VAL A 52 -20.13 15.94 -10.94
C VAL A 52 -20.13 14.54 -11.51
N ASN A 53 -20.83 14.39 -12.63
CA ASN A 53 -20.68 13.26 -13.52
C ASN A 53 -19.19 13.25 -13.86
N ARG A 54 -18.40 12.54 -13.04
CA ARG A 54 -17.02 12.19 -13.32
C ARG A 54 -17.11 11.14 -14.41
N TYR A 55 -17.55 11.56 -15.59
CA TYR A 55 -17.09 10.95 -16.80
C TYR A 55 -15.59 11.20 -16.81
N VAL A 56 -14.85 10.28 -16.17
CA VAL A 56 -13.42 10.15 -16.40
C VAL A 56 -13.35 9.97 -17.90
N PRO A 57 -12.85 10.97 -18.65
CA PRO A 57 -12.88 10.91 -20.11
C PRO A 57 -12.25 9.59 -20.46
N GLU A 58 -13.03 8.75 -21.13
CA GLU A 58 -12.64 7.43 -21.60
C GLU A 58 -11.24 7.57 -22.17
N SER A 59 -10.27 7.16 -21.36
CA SER A 59 -8.87 7.46 -21.55
C SER A 59 -8.46 6.74 -22.82
N ASP A 60 -8.39 7.52 -23.90
CA ASP A 60 -8.26 7.11 -25.30
C ASP A 60 -7.85 5.64 -25.42
N THR A 61 -8.86 4.78 -25.55
CA THR A 61 -8.69 3.33 -25.60
C THR A 61 -7.79 2.94 -26.78
N THR A 62 -7.73 3.77 -27.83
CA THR A 62 -6.90 3.58 -29.01
C THR A 62 -5.41 3.63 -28.67
N ALA A 63 -5.01 4.55 -27.78
CA ALA A 63 -3.61 4.78 -27.40
C ALA A 63 -2.99 3.74 -26.45
N ARG A 64 -3.76 2.77 -25.95
CA ARG A 64 -3.23 1.76 -25.00
C ARG A 64 -2.37 0.71 -25.73
N PRO A 65 -1.22 0.31 -25.16
CA PRO A 65 -0.45 -0.81 -25.68
C PRO A 65 -1.30 -2.07 -25.82
N GLN A 66 -1.03 -2.88 -26.85
CA GLN A 66 -1.82 -4.07 -27.14
C GLN A 66 -1.85 -5.07 -25.96
N TRP A 67 -0.73 -5.24 -25.27
CA TRP A 67 -0.64 -6.10 -24.09
C TRP A 67 -1.57 -5.61 -22.97
N LEU A 68 -1.73 -4.29 -22.83
CA LEU A 68 -2.58 -3.71 -21.78
C LEU A 68 -4.07 -3.88 -22.12
N LYS A 69 -4.43 -3.76 -23.40
CA LYS A 69 -5.77 -4.10 -23.90
C LYS A 69 -6.11 -5.57 -23.61
N ALA A 70 -5.16 -6.48 -23.89
CA ALA A 70 -5.33 -7.91 -23.61
C ALA A 70 -5.49 -8.18 -22.11
N ARG A 71 -4.71 -7.50 -21.25
CA ARG A 71 -4.84 -7.61 -19.80
C ARG A 71 -6.20 -7.13 -19.31
N ILE A 72 -6.71 -6.02 -19.83
CA ILE A 72 -8.06 -5.51 -19.50
C ILE A 72 -9.14 -6.52 -19.92
N ALA A 73 -9.03 -7.07 -21.13
CA ALA A 73 -9.97 -8.08 -21.61
C ALA A 73 -9.98 -9.33 -20.70
N ALA A 74 -8.81 -9.77 -20.23
CA ALA A 74 -8.71 -10.88 -19.28
C ALA A 74 -9.42 -10.57 -17.95
N VAL A 75 -9.23 -9.38 -17.37
CA VAL A 75 -9.92 -8.95 -16.15
C VAL A 75 -11.44 -8.93 -16.35
N LEU A 76 -11.92 -8.44 -17.49
CA LEU A 76 -13.35 -8.38 -17.82
C LEU A 76 -13.98 -9.77 -18.06
N ALA A 77 -13.18 -10.76 -18.49
CA ALA A 77 -13.63 -12.13 -18.68
C ALA A 77 -13.78 -12.91 -17.36
N GLU A 78 -13.11 -12.46 -16.29
CA GLU A 78 -13.27 -13.03 -14.95
C GLU A 78 -14.53 -12.52 -14.24
N ARG A 79 -14.88 -13.14 -13.10
CA ARG A 79 -15.92 -12.58 -12.22
C ARG A 79 -15.50 -11.20 -11.71
N LYS A 80 -16.49 -10.33 -11.49
CA LYS A 80 -16.27 -9.02 -10.85
C LYS A 80 -15.52 -9.22 -9.53
N ARG A 81 -14.41 -8.49 -9.39
CA ARG A 81 -13.54 -8.50 -8.21
C ARG A 81 -14.00 -7.43 -7.21
N ASN A 82 -13.73 -7.64 -5.93
CA ASN A 82 -13.92 -6.64 -4.88
C ASN A 82 -12.72 -6.67 -3.90
N PRO A 83 -11.86 -5.63 -3.87
CA PRO A 83 -11.90 -4.42 -4.69
C PRO A 83 -11.80 -4.66 -6.21
N ILE A 84 -12.38 -3.73 -6.97
CA ILE A 84 -12.28 -3.69 -8.44
C ILE A 84 -10.85 -3.44 -8.88
N THR A 85 -10.46 -4.03 -10.02
CA THR A 85 -9.12 -3.85 -10.56
C THR A 85 -8.95 -2.43 -11.11
N ARG A 86 -7.85 -1.79 -10.73
CA ARG A 86 -7.40 -0.50 -11.27
C ARG A 86 -6.05 -0.65 -11.93
N ILE A 87 -5.89 0.05 -13.04
CA ILE A 87 -4.63 0.16 -13.77
C ILE A 87 -4.21 1.62 -13.72
N MET A 88 -3.07 1.86 -13.09
CA MET A 88 -2.47 3.17 -12.93
C MET A 88 -1.17 3.26 -13.74
N ARG A 89 -0.83 4.46 -14.18
CA ARG A 89 0.46 4.79 -14.78
C ARG A 89 1.25 5.68 -13.81
N TYR A 90 2.53 5.38 -13.67
CA TYR A 90 3.45 6.13 -12.82
C TYR A 90 4.76 6.40 -13.56
N GLN A 91 5.53 7.37 -13.06
CA GLN A 91 6.98 7.42 -13.24
C GLN A 91 7.65 6.75 -12.04
N TYR A 92 8.55 5.80 -12.32
CA TYR A 92 9.32 5.08 -11.32
C TYR A 92 10.70 4.75 -11.90
N ASN A 93 11.78 5.05 -11.17
CA ASN A 93 13.17 4.84 -11.64
C ASN A 93 13.46 5.45 -13.04
N GLY A 94 12.94 6.66 -13.30
CA GLY A 94 13.15 7.36 -14.56
C GLY A 94 12.37 6.82 -15.76
N GLN A 95 11.54 5.79 -15.59
CA GLN A 95 10.74 5.18 -16.64
C GLN A 95 9.25 5.25 -16.34
N THR A 96 8.44 5.20 -17.39
CA THR A 96 6.99 5.01 -17.27
C THR A 96 6.69 3.55 -16.96
N VAL A 97 5.86 3.30 -15.97
CA VAL A 97 5.42 1.96 -15.57
C VAL A 97 3.90 1.90 -15.41
N TYR A 98 3.35 0.70 -15.53
CA TYR A 98 1.95 0.42 -15.29
C TYR A 98 1.79 -0.46 -14.05
N TYR A 99 1.00 0.02 -13.09
CA TYR A 99 0.63 -0.72 -11.89
C TYR A 99 -0.77 -1.31 -12.05
N ILE A 100 -0.95 -2.56 -11.70
CA ILE A 100 -2.24 -3.26 -11.71
C ILE A 100 -2.53 -3.73 -10.29
N SER A 101 -3.63 -3.23 -9.72
CA SER A 101 -3.99 -3.54 -8.34
C SER A 101 -4.46 -4.98 -8.17
N ALA A 102 -3.99 -5.64 -7.11
CA ALA A 102 -4.52 -6.91 -6.67
C ALA A 102 -5.98 -6.81 -6.19
N PRO A 103 -6.75 -7.92 -6.25
CA PRO A 103 -8.09 -7.99 -5.68
C PRO A 103 -8.10 -8.19 -4.16
N CYS A 104 -6.96 -8.44 -3.50
CA CYS A 104 -6.85 -8.61 -2.05
C CYS A 104 -5.42 -8.32 -1.59
N CYS A 105 -5.23 -7.98 -0.31
CA CYS A 105 -3.93 -7.64 0.26
C CYS A 105 -2.96 -8.84 0.44
N ASP A 106 -3.45 -10.07 0.37
CA ASP A 106 -2.64 -11.28 0.36
C ASP A 106 -2.23 -11.72 -1.06
N GLN A 107 -2.77 -11.05 -2.09
CA GLN A 107 -2.42 -11.24 -3.49
C GLN A 107 -1.51 -10.13 -3.96
N TYR A 108 -0.60 -10.45 -4.88
CA TYR A 108 0.37 -9.47 -5.37
C TYR A 108 -0.25 -8.50 -6.37
N SER A 109 -0.03 -7.21 -6.16
CA SER A 109 -0.17 -6.24 -7.26
C SER A 109 1.02 -6.37 -8.19
N GLU A 110 0.86 -5.91 -9.43
CA GLU A 110 1.87 -6.11 -10.48
C GLU A 110 2.32 -4.79 -11.07
N VAL A 111 3.63 -4.61 -11.28
CA VAL A 111 4.20 -3.46 -12.00
C VAL A 111 4.84 -3.92 -13.29
N PHE A 112 4.46 -3.31 -14.41
CA PHE A 112 4.94 -3.62 -15.76
C PHE A 112 5.71 -2.45 -16.37
N ASP A 113 6.70 -2.76 -17.21
CA ASP A 113 7.30 -1.78 -18.12
C ASP A 113 6.34 -1.40 -19.27
N THR A 114 6.72 -0.44 -20.10
CA THR A 114 5.89 0.00 -21.24
C THR A 114 5.68 -1.08 -22.31
N ARG A 115 6.51 -2.13 -22.33
CA ARG A 115 6.44 -3.27 -23.25
C ARG A 115 5.64 -4.44 -22.67
N GLY A 116 5.13 -4.32 -21.44
CA GLY A 116 4.34 -5.35 -20.76
C GLY A 116 5.18 -6.42 -20.07
N LYS A 117 6.48 -6.17 -19.85
CA LYS A 117 7.32 -7.05 -19.03
C LYS A 117 7.04 -6.79 -17.55
N LEU A 118 6.73 -7.84 -16.79
CA LEU A 118 6.63 -7.75 -15.34
C LEU A 118 7.99 -7.32 -14.76
N ILE A 119 7.97 -6.26 -13.96
CA ILE A 119 9.12 -5.72 -13.24
C ILE A 119 9.16 -6.34 -11.84
N CYS A 120 8.05 -6.29 -11.11
CA CYS A 120 7.99 -6.68 -9.69
C CYS A 120 6.56 -6.68 -9.13
N HIS A 121 6.46 -7.15 -7.89
CA HIS A 121 5.29 -7.05 -7.03
C HIS A 121 5.58 -6.07 -5.87
N PRO A 122 5.11 -4.82 -5.92
CA PRO A 122 5.47 -3.80 -4.93
C PRO A 122 4.73 -3.94 -3.59
N ASP A 123 3.58 -4.63 -3.59
CA ASP A 123 2.71 -4.84 -2.44
C ASP A 123 2.02 -6.20 -2.56
N GLY A 124 1.35 -6.59 -1.49
CA GLY A 124 0.62 -7.85 -1.44
C GLY A 124 1.40 -9.01 -0.83
N GLY A 125 0.87 -10.23 -0.97
CA GLY A 125 1.43 -11.44 -0.35
C GLY A 125 1.17 -11.51 1.16
N ILE A 126 1.61 -12.60 1.79
CA ILE A 126 1.37 -12.86 3.23
C ILE A 126 1.90 -11.72 4.13
N THR A 127 2.97 -11.06 3.71
CA THR A 127 3.58 -9.95 4.47
C THR A 127 3.00 -8.58 4.11
N GLY A 128 2.25 -8.48 3.01
CA GLY A 128 1.82 -7.22 2.40
C GLY A 128 2.94 -6.42 1.72
N LYS A 129 4.19 -6.90 1.74
CA LYS A 129 5.37 -6.16 1.25
C LYS A 129 5.76 -6.50 -0.19
N GLY A 130 4.95 -7.31 -0.88
CA GLY A 130 5.27 -7.73 -2.23
C GLY A 130 6.39 -8.78 -2.27
N ASP A 131 7.15 -8.80 -3.38
CA ASP A 131 8.24 -9.74 -3.64
C ASP A 131 9.64 -9.23 -3.22
N GLY A 132 9.70 -8.00 -2.72
CA GLY A 132 10.95 -7.34 -2.32
C GLY A 132 11.79 -6.75 -3.47
N GLN A 133 11.41 -6.95 -4.75
CA GLN A 133 12.15 -6.41 -5.90
C GLN A 133 11.95 -4.89 -6.06
N CYS A 134 10.80 -4.37 -5.64
CA CYS A 134 10.48 -2.95 -5.66
C CYS A 134 10.04 -2.43 -4.28
N ALA A 135 10.84 -2.69 -3.25
CA ALA A 135 10.51 -2.35 -1.85
C ALA A 135 10.31 -0.83 -1.60
N ASP A 136 10.77 0.02 -2.51
CA ASP A 136 10.62 1.48 -2.44
C ASP A 136 9.62 2.06 -3.44
N PHE A 137 8.84 1.20 -4.13
CA PHE A 137 7.87 1.62 -5.13
C PHE A 137 6.91 2.67 -4.59
N GLU A 138 6.31 2.43 -3.42
CA GLU A 138 5.35 3.37 -2.83
C GLU A 138 5.96 4.73 -2.56
N LYS A 139 7.25 4.79 -2.18
CA LYS A 139 7.94 6.03 -1.84
C LYS A 139 8.45 6.79 -3.05
N ARG A 140 8.78 6.09 -4.15
CA ARG A 140 9.45 6.68 -5.32
C ARG A 140 8.55 6.82 -6.54
N LYS A 141 7.38 6.18 -6.60
CA LYS A 141 6.43 6.38 -7.68
C LYS A 141 5.92 7.83 -7.67
N SER A 142 5.71 8.38 -8.85
CA SER A 142 5.20 9.74 -9.02
C SER A 142 4.35 9.84 -10.27
N ASN A 143 3.75 11.02 -10.52
CA ASN A 143 2.95 11.29 -11.72
C ASN A 143 1.82 10.26 -11.94
N GLU A 144 1.11 9.94 -10.87
CA GLU A 144 -0.03 9.02 -10.89
C GLU A 144 -1.07 9.45 -11.93
N LYS A 145 -1.47 8.52 -12.78
CA LYS A 145 -2.59 8.70 -13.70
C LYS A 145 -3.41 7.42 -13.77
N VAL A 146 -4.73 7.54 -13.63
CA VAL A 146 -5.65 6.44 -13.88
C VAL A 146 -5.66 6.14 -15.37
N VAL A 147 -5.31 4.91 -15.75
CA VAL A 147 -5.36 4.45 -17.15
C VAL A 147 -6.68 3.75 -17.40
N TRP A 148 -7.13 2.93 -16.45
CA TRP A 148 -8.37 2.18 -16.55
C TRP A 148 -8.81 1.68 -15.17
N GLN A 149 -10.11 1.49 -15.00
CA GLN A 149 -10.73 0.88 -13.84
C GLN A 149 -11.84 -0.05 -14.33
N ASP A 150 -11.98 -1.22 -13.71
CA ASP A 150 -13.08 -2.15 -14.02
C ASP A 150 -14.42 -1.43 -13.80
N PRO A 151 -15.27 -1.28 -14.84
CA PRO A 151 -16.50 -0.51 -14.75
C PRO A 151 -17.65 -1.29 -14.11
N ARG A 152 -17.49 -2.58 -13.82
CA ARG A 152 -18.56 -3.47 -13.35
C ARG A 152 -18.86 -3.31 -11.87
#